data_AF-A0AAW2KZE7-F1
#
_entry.id   AF-A0AAW2KZE7-F1
#
_cell.length_a   1.000
_cell.length_b   1.000
_cell.length_c   1.000
_cell.angle_alpha   90.00
_cell.angle_beta   90.00
_cell.angle_gamma   90.00
#
_symmetry.space_group_name_H-M   'P 1'
#
loop_
_entity.id
_entity.type
_entity.pdbx_description
1 polymer ?
#
loop_
_entity_poly.entity_id
_entity_poly.type
_entity_poly.pdbx_seq_one_letter_code
_entity_poly.pdbx_strand_id
1 'polypeptide(L)'
;MEVEEGGVPLDEKARRMRDLLSSFYSPDHSASAASLPRNTSSRFATLDTINTTAFDADQYMNLLVQKSNVEGLLQKHVEMAAEIKNLDTDLQMLVYENYNKFISATDTIKRMKNNIVGMETNMEQLLEKITSVQLRSDGVNTSLFERREHIERLHRTRNLLRKVQSSSFMIYLQDLKSVSNQKPMLKQSSCTLELRQFSRHTEILPFKTVSELPKRQ
;
A
#
# COMPACT_ATOMS: atom_id res chain seq x y z
N MET A 1 -33.16 -17.62 11.85
CA MET A 1 -31.93 -18.18 12.44
C MET A 1 -30.88 -18.09 11.34
N GLU A 2 -30.14 -16.99 11.33
CA GLU A 2 -29.05 -16.76 10.40
C GLU A 2 -27.84 -17.56 10.89
N VAL A 3 -27.27 -18.38 10.01
CA VAL A 3 -26.06 -19.13 10.29
C VAL A 3 -24.90 -18.26 9.81
N GLU A 4 -24.21 -17.61 10.74
CA GLU A 4 -22.96 -16.91 10.45
C GLU A 4 -21.88 -17.94 10.06
N GLU A 5 -21.45 -17.91 8.80
CA GLU A 5 -20.18 -18.50 8.40
C GLU A 5 -19.04 -17.63 8.95
N GLY A 6 -18.53 -18.01 10.12
CA GLY A 6 -17.28 -17.49 10.66
C GLY A 6 -16.12 -17.85 9.73
N GLY A 7 -15.71 -16.89 8.89
CA GLY A 7 -14.54 -17.00 8.02
C GLY A 7 -13.30 -17.36 8.82
N VAL A 8 -12.77 -18.55 8.58
CA VAL A 8 -11.52 -19.02 9.18
C VAL A 8 -10.39 -18.07 8.76
N PRO A 9 -9.64 -17.46 9.70
CA PRO A 9 -8.55 -16.55 9.37
C PRO A 9 -7.56 -17.20 8.39
N LEU A 10 -7.19 -16.48 7.33
CA LEU A 10 -6.30 -16.96 6.26
C LEU A 10 -5.00 -17.60 6.78
N ASP A 11 -4.54 -17.16 7.94
CA ASP A 11 -3.34 -17.67 8.61
C ASP A 11 -3.48 -19.12 9.09
N GLU A 12 -4.68 -19.55 9.50
CA GLU A 12 -4.95 -20.93 9.93
C GLU A 12 -4.90 -21.90 8.73
N LYS A 13 -5.42 -21.48 7.58
CA LYS A 13 -5.30 -22.24 6.33
C LYS A 13 -3.85 -22.35 5.87
N ALA A 14 -3.10 -21.25 5.93
CA ALA A 14 -1.68 -21.22 5.59
C ALA A 14 -0.86 -22.10 6.55
N ARG A 15 -1.17 -22.09 7.84
CA ARG A 15 -0.53 -22.94 8.85
C ARG A 15 -0.80 -24.42 8.59
N ARG A 16 -2.05 -24.82 8.35
CA ARG A 16 -2.40 -26.22 8.01
C ARG A 16 -1.71 -26.69 6.74
N MET A 17 -1.62 -25.84 5.73
CA MET A 17 -0.87 -26.16 4.49
C MET A 17 0.62 -26.34 4.76
N ARG A 18 1.24 -25.50 5.59
CA ARG A 18 2.65 -25.65 5.99
C ARG A 18 2.89 -26.94 6.77
N ASP A 19 2.04 -27.26 7.75
CA ASP A 19 2.16 -28.49 8.55
C ASP A 19 1.98 -29.75 7.68
N LEU A 20 1.03 -29.73 6.74
CA LEU A 20 0.81 -30.83 5.79
C LEU A 20 2.03 -31.04 4.89
N LEU A 21 2.55 -29.96 4.28
CA LEU A 21 3.72 -30.04 3.42
C LEU A 21 4.98 -30.45 4.21
N SER A 22 5.13 -29.98 5.45
CA SER A 22 6.22 -30.40 6.33
C SER A 22 6.20 -31.91 6.59
N SER A 23 5.02 -32.51 6.79
CA SER A 23 4.88 -33.97 6.95
C SER A 23 5.34 -34.76 5.71
N PHE A 24 5.08 -34.25 4.50
CA PHE A 24 5.45 -34.92 3.25
C PHE A 24 6.94 -34.75 2.87
N TYR A 25 7.58 -33.66 3.28
CA TYR A 25 8.93 -33.29 2.83
C TYR A 25 9.97 -33.22 3.96
N SER A 26 9.60 -33.55 5.20
CA SER A 26 10.58 -33.65 6.29
C SER A 26 11.58 -34.78 6.03
N PRO A 27 12.87 -34.62 6.36
CA PRO A 27 13.93 -35.52 5.91
C PRO A 27 14.02 -36.85 6.68
N ASP A 28 12.97 -37.29 7.37
CA ASP A 28 13.01 -38.49 8.21
C ASP A 28 12.61 -39.79 7.49
N HIS A 29 12.76 -39.81 6.17
CA HIS A 29 12.67 -41.03 5.36
C HIS A 29 14.02 -41.48 4.79
N SER A 30 15.13 -41.20 5.48
CA SER A 30 16.47 -41.63 5.06
C SER A 30 17.50 -41.79 6.19
N ALA A 31 17.17 -42.44 7.32
CA ALA A 31 18.19 -42.98 8.24
C ALA A 31 17.63 -43.97 9.28
N SER A 32 17.16 -45.14 8.86
CA SER A 32 17.07 -46.32 9.75
C SER A 32 17.27 -47.60 8.94
N ALA A 33 18.37 -47.61 8.17
CA ALA A 33 18.97 -48.81 7.60
C ALA A 33 20.07 -49.29 8.55
N ALA A 34 19.72 -49.82 9.73
CA ALA A 34 20.68 -50.48 10.61
C ALA A 34 20.01 -51.42 11.62
N SER A 35 19.44 -52.54 11.16
CA SER A 35 19.47 -53.83 11.88
C SER A 35 18.81 -54.93 11.03
N LEU A 36 19.61 -55.64 10.23
CA LEU A 36 19.23 -56.97 9.74
C LEU A 36 19.75 -58.04 10.72
N PRO A 37 18.97 -59.06 11.08
CA PRO A 37 19.51 -60.40 11.21
C PRO A 37 19.54 -61.04 9.81
N ARG A 38 20.76 -61.37 9.39
CA ARG A 38 21.05 -62.26 8.27
C ARG A 38 20.43 -63.63 8.54
N ASN A 39 19.39 -64.01 7.79
CA ASN A 39 19.03 -65.41 7.63
C ASN A 39 18.71 -65.73 6.17
N THR A 40 19.41 -66.73 5.67
CA THR A 40 19.31 -67.34 4.36
C THR A 40 18.11 -68.28 4.34
N SER A 41 17.04 -67.94 3.62
CA SER A 41 16.17 -68.91 2.97
C SER A 41 15.28 -68.20 1.95
N SER A 42 15.10 -68.85 0.80
CA SER A 42 14.42 -68.37 -0.40
C SER A 42 13.38 -67.26 -0.19
N ARG A 43 13.68 -66.04 -0.67
CA ARG A 43 12.61 -65.11 -1.05
C ARG A 43 11.90 -65.76 -2.22
N PHE A 44 10.81 -66.49 -1.92
CA PHE A 44 9.84 -66.87 -2.93
C PHE A 44 9.42 -65.57 -3.59
N ALA A 45 9.76 -65.39 -4.86
CA ALA A 45 9.14 -64.35 -5.68
C ALA A 45 7.63 -64.59 -5.58
N THR A 46 6.91 -63.70 -4.90
CA THR A 46 5.46 -63.70 -4.96
C THR A 46 5.07 -62.97 -6.25
N LEU A 47 3.97 -63.36 -6.90
CA LEU A 47 3.55 -62.71 -8.15
C LEU A 47 3.29 -61.20 -7.96
N ASP A 48 3.15 -60.73 -6.73
CA ASP A 48 2.88 -59.32 -6.39
C ASP A 48 4.14 -58.43 -6.37
N THR A 49 5.33 -59.00 -6.61
CA THR A 49 6.61 -58.28 -6.49
C THR A 49 7.00 -57.46 -7.75
N ILE A 50 6.14 -57.42 -8.78
CA ILE A 50 6.36 -56.75 -10.07
C ILE A 50 6.81 -55.28 -9.96
N ASN A 51 6.30 -54.55 -8.97
CA ASN A 51 6.61 -53.12 -8.79
C ASN A 51 7.87 -52.84 -7.95
N THR A 52 8.65 -53.87 -7.59
CA THR A 52 9.84 -53.72 -6.74
C THR A 52 11.10 -53.56 -7.58
N THR A 53 12.07 -52.79 -7.09
CA THR A 53 13.37 -52.56 -7.77
C THR A 53 14.22 -53.83 -7.96
N ALA A 54 13.88 -54.92 -7.27
CA ALA A 54 14.53 -56.23 -7.36
C ALA A 54 13.75 -57.21 -8.26
N PHE A 55 12.86 -56.71 -9.13
CA PHE A 55 12.07 -57.53 -10.04
C PHE A 55 12.96 -58.27 -11.04
N ASP A 56 12.76 -59.58 -11.14
CA ASP A 56 13.38 -60.47 -12.12
C ASP A 56 12.28 -61.05 -13.01
N ALA A 57 12.32 -60.67 -14.29
CA ALA A 57 11.32 -61.07 -15.29
C ALA A 57 11.35 -62.58 -15.56
N ASP A 58 12.52 -63.20 -15.58
CA ASP A 58 12.67 -64.62 -15.88
C ASP A 58 12.14 -65.47 -14.71
N GLN A 59 12.44 -65.06 -13.48
CA GLN A 59 11.91 -65.74 -12.29
C GLN A 59 10.39 -65.59 -12.18
N TYR A 60 9.85 -64.40 -12.44
CA TYR A 60 8.42 -64.13 -12.46
C TYR A 60 7.70 -64.96 -13.53
N MET A 61 8.24 -65.00 -14.75
CA MET A 61 7.63 -65.72 -15.86
C MET A 61 7.65 -67.24 -15.64
N ASN A 62 8.75 -67.80 -15.14
CA ASN A 62 8.83 -69.22 -14.79
C ASN A 62 7.79 -69.61 -13.72
N LEU A 63 7.61 -68.77 -12.71
CA LEU A 63 6.62 -68.99 -11.67
C LEU A 63 5.18 -68.86 -12.21
N LEU A 64 4.94 -67.88 -13.09
CA LEU A 64 3.64 -67.66 -13.71
C LEU A 64 3.23 -68.84 -14.58
N VAL A 65 4.12 -69.35 -15.43
CA VAL A 65 3.86 -70.54 -16.27
C VAL A 65 3.61 -71.80 -15.43
N GLN A 66 4.33 -71.98 -14.31
CA GLN A 66 4.11 -73.13 -13.42
C GLN A 66 2.77 -73.06 -12.67
N LYS A 67 2.26 -71.86 -12.39
CA LYS A 67 1.07 -71.66 -11.54
C LYS A 67 -0.23 -71.40 -12.30
N SER A 68 -0.17 -71.02 -13.58
CA SER A 68 -1.34 -70.67 -14.38
C SER A 68 -1.55 -71.63 -15.54
N ASN A 69 -2.81 -71.83 -15.93
CA ASN A 69 -3.17 -72.52 -17.16
C ASN A 69 -3.11 -71.55 -18.34
N VAL A 70 -3.22 -72.07 -19.57
CA VAL A 70 -3.10 -71.27 -20.81
C VAL A 70 -4.11 -70.12 -20.86
N GLU A 71 -5.34 -70.35 -20.39
CA GLU A 71 -6.39 -69.32 -20.34
C GLU A 71 -6.06 -68.19 -19.36
N GLY A 72 -5.54 -68.53 -18.17
CA GLY A 72 -5.06 -67.55 -17.19
C GLY A 72 -3.86 -66.77 -17.71
N LEU A 73 -2.97 -67.42 -18.46
CA LEU A 73 -1.82 -66.77 -19.09
C LEU A 73 -2.26 -65.76 -20.18
N LEU A 74 -3.27 -66.13 -20.99
CA LEU A 74 -3.86 -65.25 -21.99
C LEU A 74 -4.55 -64.05 -21.33
N GLN A 75 -5.32 -64.27 -20.26
CA GLN A 75 -5.97 -63.20 -19.52
C GLN A 75 -4.94 -62.23 -18.95
N LYS A 76 -3.83 -62.74 -18.38
CA LYS A 76 -2.74 -61.91 -17.87
C LYS A 76 -2.03 -61.10 -18.95
N HIS A 77 -1.87 -61.66 -20.14
CA HIS A 77 -1.35 -60.92 -21.29
C HIS A 77 -2.28 -59.75 -21.69
N VAL A 78 -3.59 -60.00 -21.77
CA VAL A 78 -4.56 -58.95 -22.11
C VAL A 78 -4.61 -57.85 -21.04
N GLU A 79 -4.56 -58.24 -19.77
CA GLU A 79 -4.51 -57.30 -18.63
C GLU A 79 -3.26 -56.41 -18.69
N MET A 80 -2.08 -56.99 -18.86
CA MET A 80 -0.83 -56.22 -18.99
C MET A 80 -0.85 -55.30 -20.20
N ALA A 81 -1.37 -55.77 -21.36
CA ALA A 81 -1.46 -54.93 -22.54
C ALA A 81 -2.36 -53.70 -22.32
N ALA A 82 -3.46 -53.86 -21.58
CA ALA A 82 -4.33 -52.76 -21.18
C ALA A 82 -3.64 -51.83 -20.16
N GLU A 83 -2.94 -52.38 -19.18
CA GLU A 83 -2.21 -51.61 -18.16
C GLU A 83 -1.10 -50.76 -18.78
N ILE A 84 -0.31 -51.33 -19.70
CA ILE A 84 0.73 -50.59 -20.46
C ILE A 84 0.13 -49.37 -21.17
N LYS A 85 -1.02 -49.55 -21.83
CA LYS A 85 -1.69 -48.45 -22.54
C LYS A 85 -2.25 -47.39 -21.59
N ASN A 86 -2.80 -47.80 -20.45
CA ASN A 86 -3.29 -46.87 -19.45
C ASN A 86 -2.15 -46.04 -18.85
N LEU A 87 -1.02 -46.70 -18.50
CA LEU A 87 0.17 -46.02 -18.00
C LEU A 87 0.75 -45.01 -19.00
N ASP A 88 0.75 -45.34 -20.29
CA ASP A 88 1.15 -44.39 -21.34
C ASP A 88 0.21 -43.17 -21.40
N THR A 89 -1.10 -43.41 -21.32
CA THR A 89 -2.10 -42.34 -21.30
C THR A 89 -1.96 -41.44 -20.07
N ASP A 90 -1.73 -42.03 -18.90
CA ASP A 90 -1.52 -41.31 -17.63
C ASP A 90 -0.23 -40.48 -17.68
N LEU A 91 0.84 -41.05 -18.26
CA LEU A 91 2.10 -40.33 -18.46
C LEU A 91 1.88 -39.12 -19.38
N GLN A 92 1.19 -39.28 -20.50
CA GLN A 92 0.87 -38.19 -21.42
C GLN A 92 0.02 -37.10 -20.73
N MET A 93 -0.97 -37.50 -19.94
CA MET A 93 -1.81 -36.59 -19.17
C MET A 93 -0.99 -35.79 -18.15
N LEU A 94 -0.09 -36.46 -17.43
CA LEU A 94 0.79 -35.81 -16.46
C LEU A 94 1.69 -34.77 -17.13
N VAL A 95 2.29 -35.13 -18.26
CA VAL A 95 3.14 -34.23 -19.04
C VAL A 95 2.34 -33.02 -19.52
N TYR A 96 1.12 -33.23 -20.04
CA TYR A 96 0.25 -32.15 -20.48
C TYR A 96 -0.13 -31.19 -19.35
N GLU A 97 -0.59 -31.73 -18.22
CA GLU A 97 -0.92 -30.96 -17.02
C GLU A 97 0.27 -30.15 -16.50
N ASN A 98 1.46 -30.76 -16.53
CA ASN A 98 2.69 -30.11 -16.10
C ASN A 98 3.10 -28.96 -17.05
N TYR A 99 3.06 -29.17 -18.37
CA TYR A 99 3.32 -28.11 -19.34
C TYR A 99 2.30 -26.98 -19.26
N ASN A 100 1.01 -27.28 -19.08
CA ASN A 100 -0.01 -26.25 -18.89
C ASN A 100 0.23 -25.39 -17.65
N LYS A 101 0.69 -26.01 -16.55
CA LYS A 101 1.10 -25.27 -15.34
C LYS A 101 2.30 -24.37 -15.63
N PHE A 102 3.30 -24.85 -16.36
CA PHE A 102 4.46 -24.03 -16.76
C PHE A 102 4.08 -22.85 -17.65
N ILE A 103 3.20 -23.07 -18.63
CA ILE A 103 2.68 -22.01 -19.51
C ILE A 103 1.94 -20.96 -18.66
N SER A 104 1.04 -21.41 -17.79
CA SER A 104 0.25 -20.53 -16.92
C SER A 104 1.12 -19.72 -15.95
N ALA A 105 2.16 -20.35 -15.38
CA ALA A 105 3.13 -19.67 -14.53
C ALA A 105 3.91 -18.61 -15.32
N THR A 106 4.37 -18.96 -16.53
CA THR A 106 5.08 -18.03 -17.41
C THR A 106 4.21 -16.84 -17.79
N ASP A 107 2.93 -17.05 -18.11
CA ASP A 107 2.01 -15.96 -18.43
C ASP A 107 1.69 -15.09 -17.21
N THR A 108 1.63 -15.68 -16.02
CA THR A 108 1.49 -14.93 -14.77
C THR A 108 2.70 -14.02 -14.54
N ILE A 109 3.92 -14.52 -14.76
CA ILE A 109 5.14 -13.71 -14.69
C ILE A 109 5.12 -12.57 -15.71
N LYS A 110 4.69 -12.82 -16.95
CA LYS A 110 4.54 -11.77 -17.98
C LYS A 110 3.56 -10.68 -17.54
N ARG A 111 2.39 -11.06 -16.99
CA ARG A 111 1.41 -10.09 -16.47
C ARG A 111 1.98 -9.30 -15.30
N MET A 112 2.65 -9.95 -14.36
CA MET A 112 3.31 -9.28 -13.23
C MET A 112 4.33 -8.24 -13.73
N LYS A 113 5.18 -8.61 -14.69
CA LYS A 113 6.15 -7.68 -15.30
C LYS A 113 5.47 -6.46 -15.90
N ASN A 114 4.44 -6.66 -16.72
CA ASN A 114 3.74 -5.57 -17.39
C ASN A 114 3.05 -4.62 -16.39
N ASN A 115 2.45 -5.17 -15.33
CA ASN A 115 1.84 -4.36 -14.27
C ASN A 115 2.88 -3.52 -13.51
N ILE A 116 4.04 -4.09 -13.18
CA ILE A 116 5.12 -3.37 -12.48
C ILE A 116 5.64 -2.23 -13.35
N VAL A 117 5.91 -2.49 -14.63
CA VAL A 117 6.37 -1.45 -15.58
C VAL A 117 5.30 -0.36 -15.74
N GLY A 118 4.03 -0.73 -15.85
CA GLY A 118 2.93 0.24 -15.87
C GLY A 118 2.87 1.09 -14.59
N MET A 119 3.11 0.49 -13.42
CA MET A 119 3.12 1.19 -12.14
C MET A 119 4.28 2.19 -12.01
N GLU A 120 5.48 1.83 -12.47
CA GLU A 120 6.65 2.71 -12.48
C GLU A 120 6.37 4.00 -13.27
N THR A 121 5.84 3.87 -14.49
CA THR A 121 5.48 5.05 -15.31
C THR A 121 4.40 5.92 -14.66
N ASN A 122 3.40 5.33 -14.01
CA ASN A 122 2.37 6.07 -13.29
C ASN A 122 2.94 6.82 -12.07
N MET A 123 3.90 6.21 -11.37
CA MET A 123 4.58 6.82 -10.22
C MET A 123 5.47 8.00 -10.65
N GLU A 124 6.18 7.88 -11.78
CA GLU A 124 6.94 8.98 -12.37
C GLU A 124 6.04 10.16 -12.73
N GLN A 125 4.92 9.91 -13.41
CA GLN A 125 3.93 10.95 -13.74
C GLN A 125 3.32 11.60 -12.50
N LEU A 126 3.10 10.82 -11.43
CA LEU A 126 2.60 11.35 -10.17
C LEU A 126 3.63 12.26 -9.50
N LEU A 127 4.90 11.85 -9.48
CA LEU A 127 5.99 12.65 -8.93
C LEU A 127 6.15 13.98 -9.69
N GLU A 128 6.07 13.94 -11.02
CA GLU A 128 6.09 15.13 -11.87
C GLU A 128 4.94 16.08 -11.52
N LYS A 129 3.71 15.55 -11.39
CA LYS A 129 2.53 16.36 -11.02
C LYS A 129 2.67 16.96 -9.63
N ILE A 130 3.16 16.21 -8.64
CA ILE A 130 3.41 16.71 -7.28
C ILE A 130 4.43 17.84 -7.32
N THR A 131 5.54 17.64 -8.04
CA THR A 131 6.58 18.66 -8.19
C THR A 131 6.04 19.92 -8.87
N SER A 132 5.22 19.77 -9.91
CA SER A 132 4.56 20.89 -10.59
C SER A 132 3.60 21.64 -9.65
N VAL A 133 2.81 20.92 -8.86
CA VAL A 133 1.92 21.53 -7.85
C VAL A 133 2.72 22.26 -6.79
N GLN A 134 3.82 21.69 -6.31
CA GLN A 134 4.72 22.29 -5.34
C GLN A 134 5.32 23.60 -5.88
N LEU A 135 5.94 23.56 -7.07
CA LEU A 135 6.51 24.75 -7.73
C LEU A 135 5.46 25.86 -7.92
N ARG A 136 4.25 25.51 -8.36
CA ARG A 136 3.17 26.47 -8.50
C ARG A 136 2.70 27.02 -7.16
N SER A 137 2.65 26.19 -6.12
CA SER A 137 2.30 26.61 -4.76
C SER A 137 3.33 27.60 -4.20
N ASP A 138 4.62 27.30 -4.36
CA ASP A 138 5.72 28.17 -3.95
C ASP A 138 5.70 29.50 -4.70
N GLY A 139 5.41 29.47 -6.00
CA GLY A 139 5.22 30.68 -6.81
C GLY A 139 4.07 31.56 -6.30
N VAL A 140 2.91 30.96 -6.02
CA VAL A 140 1.76 31.67 -5.42
C VAL A 140 2.12 32.21 -4.04
N ASN A 141 2.78 31.41 -3.19
CA ASN A 141 3.15 31.80 -1.84
C ASN A 141 4.13 32.99 -1.85
N THR A 142 5.12 32.97 -2.74
CA THR A 142 6.06 34.09 -2.95
C THR A 142 5.32 35.35 -3.36
N SER A 143 4.41 35.27 -4.34
CA SER A 143 3.61 36.43 -4.77
C SER A 143 2.73 36.99 -3.65
N LEU A 144 2.10 36.12 -2.85
CA LEU A 144 1.31 36.55 -1.70
C LEU A 144 2.18 37.19 -0.62
N PHE A 145 3.39 36.70 -0.40
CA PHE A 145 4.34 37.27 0.54
C PHE A 145 4.74 38.70 0.15
N GLU A 146 5.10 38.93 -1.12
CA GLU A 146 5.41 40.27 -1.65
C GLU A 146 4.23 41.24 -1.49
N ARG A 147 3.01 40.78 -1.82
CA ARG A 147 1.80 41.60 -1.64
C ARG A 147 1.55 41.95 -0.18
N ARG A 148 1.72 41.01 0.75
CA ARG A 148 1.59 41.26 2.20
C ARG A 148 2.62 42.29 2.68
N GLU A 149 3.87 42.17 2.24
CA GLU A 149 4.92 43.12 2.58
C GLU A 149 4.60 44.53 2.07
N HIS A 150 4.07 44.65 0.84
CA HIS A 150 3.64 45.93 0.30
C HIS A 150 2.48 46.54 1.12
N ILE A 151 1.50 45.72 1.51
CA ILE A 151 0.40 46.15 2.37
C ILE A 151 0.91 46.63 3.73
N GLU A 152 1.84 45.90 4.35
CA GLU A 152 2.50 46.31 5.60
C GLU A 152 3.22 47.64 5.47
N ARG A 153 3.94 47.87 4.35
CA ARG A 153 4.58 49.17 4.07
C ARG A 153 3.56 50.30 3.99
N LEU A 154 2.45 50.11 3.28
CA LEU A 154 1.37 51.11 3.20
C LEU A 154 0.75 51.40 4.57
N HIS A 155 0.52 50.36 5.39
CA HIS A 155 0.02 50.55 6.76
C HIS A 155 0.99 51.36 7.62
N ARG A 156 2.31 51.10 7.53
CA ARG A 156 3.33 51.91 8.22
C ARG A 156 3.27 53.38 7.81
N THR A 157 3.25 53.66 6.50
CA THR A 157 3.15 55.04 5.98
C THR A 157 1.87 55.73 6.45
N ARG A 158 0.71 55.05 6.37
CA ARG A 158 -0.56 55.59 6.85
C ARG A 158 -0.51 55.91 8.35
N ASN A 159 0.09 55.03 9.15
CA ASN A 159 0.21 55.24 10.60
C ASN A 159 1.12 56.44 10.92
N LEU A 160 2.22 56.62 10.18
CA LEU A 160 3.07 57.80 10.31
C LEU A 160 2.34 59.08 9.92
N LEU A 161 1.63 59.09 8.78
CA LEU A 161 0.81 60.25 8.36
C LEU A 161 -0.24 60.61 9.41
N ARG A 162 -0.91 59.61 10.00
CA ARG A 162 -1.86 59.82 11.10
C ARG A 162 -1.18 60.46 12.32
N LYS A 163 -0.01 59.96 12.72
CA LYS A 163 0.77 60.54 13.84
C LYS A 163 1.13 62.01 13.56
N VAL A 164 1.59 62.33 12.35
CA VAL A 164 1.92 63.70 11.96
C VAL A 164 0.69 64.60 11.98
N GLN A 165 -0.44 64.16 11.41
CA GLN A 165 -1.70 64.92 11.45
C GLN A 165 -2.17 65.18 12.88
N SER A 166 -2.12 64.18 13.76
CA SER A 166 -2.45 64.36 15.17
C SER A 166 -1.52 65.37 15.86
N SER A 167 -0.21 65.33 15.56
CA SER A 167 0.75 66.28 16.12
C SER A 167 0.52 67.71 15.62
N SER A 168 0.29 67.90 14.32
CA SER A 168 0.00 69.22 13.74
C SER A 168 -1.30 69.80 14.30
N PHE A 169 -2.32 68.96 14.49
CA PHE A 169 -3.57 69.39 15.13
C PHE A 169 -3.35 69.81 16.59
N MET A 170 -2.55 69.06 17.37
CA MET A 170 -2.21 69.44 18.74
C MET A 170 -1.47 70.78 18.83
N ILE A 171 -0.51 71.03 17.93
CA ILE A 171 0.21 72.32 17.84
C ILE A 171 -0.78 73.45 17.52
N TYR A 172 -1.66 73.26 16.53
CA TYR A 172 -2.68 74.26 16.17
C TYR A 172 -3.62 74.57 17.34
N LEU A 173 -4.05 73.56 18.11
CA LEU A 173 -4.86 73.79 19.32
C LEU A 173 -4.10 74.52 20.43
N GLN A 174 -2.79 74.27 20.58
CA GLN A 174 -1.95 74.95 21.55
C GLN A 174 -1.76 76.44 21.19
N ASP A 175 -1.60 76.75 19.90
CA ASP A 175 -1.53 78.12 19.40
C ASP A 175 -2.87 78.85 19.62
N LEU A 176 -4.00 78.22 19.29
CA LEU A 176 -5.32 78.81 19.53
C LEU A 176 -5.58 79.06 21.03
N LYS A 177 -5.14 78.15 21.90
CA LYS A 177 -5.26 78.33 23.37
C LYS A 177 -4.35 79.45 23.89
N SER A 178 -3.19 79.65 23.29
CA SER A 178 -2.29 80.77 23.62
C SER A 178 -2.88 82.12 23.19
N VAL A 179 -3.43 82.21 21.97
CA VAL A 179 -4.12 83.41 21.47
C VAL A 179 -5.38 83.72 22.29
N SER A 180 -6.14 82.70 22.71
CA SER A 180 -7.31 82.90 23.58
C SER A 180 -6.96 83.41 24.98
N ASN A 181 -5.81 83.03 25.54
CA ASN A 181 -5.38 83.53 26.85
C ASN A 181 -4.97 85.01 26.82
N GLN A 182 -4.72 85.58 25.64
CA GLN A 182 -4.36 86.99 25.48
C GLN A 182 -5.57 87.94 25.41
N LYS A 183 -6.80 87.40 25.36
CA LYS A 183 -8.06 88.18 25.46
C LYS A 183 -9.08 87.46 26.35
N PRO A 184 -9.19 87.81 27.64
CA PRO A 184 -10.25 87.26 28.47
C PRO A 184 -11.53 88.04 28.19
N MET A 185 -12.52 87.35 27.59
CA MET A 185 -13.97 87.41 27.91
C MET A 185 -14.84 87.17 26.67
N LEU A 186 -15.77 86.21 26.81
CA LEU A 186 -17.01 85.97 26.03
C LEU A 186 -16.97 85.14 24.71
N LYS A 187 -15.97 84.30 24.45
CA LYS A 187 -16.05 83.28 23.36
C LYS A 187 -15.62 81.84 23.74
N GLN A 188 -15.48 81.55 25.03
CA GLN A 188 -14.84 80.31 25.46
C GLN A 188 -15.76 79.06 25.40
N SER A 189 -17.08 79.18 25.57
CA SER A 189 -17.97 77.99 25.63
C SER A 189 -18.33 77.41 24.27
N SER A 190 -18.42 78.23 23.22
CA SER A 190 -18.76 77.76 21.87
C SER A 190 -17.59 77.04 21.19
N CYS A 191 -16.35 77.49 21.41
CA CYS A 191 -15.16 76.90 20.79
C CYS A 191 -14.80 75.50 21.35
N THR A 192 -15.13 75.21 22.62
CA THR A 192 -14.87 73.90 23.24
C THR A 192 -15.81 72.78 22.77
N LEU A 193 -17.01 73.11 22.27
CA LEU A 193 -17.99 72.11 21.81
C LEU A 193 -17.65 71.55 20.43
N GLU A 194 -17.21 72.41 19.51
CA GLU A 194 -16.75 72.04 18.16
C GLU A 194 -15.55 71.09 18.20
N LEU A 195 -14.58 71.34 19.10
CA LEU A 195 -13.42 70.46 19.28
C LEU A 195 -13.80 69.06 19.79
N ARG A 196 -14.87 68.96 20.60
CA ARG A 196 -15.39 67.67 21.10
C ARG A 196 -16.16 66.90 20.02
N GLN A 197 -16.81 67.59 19.08
CA GLN A 197 -17.48 66.97 17.93
C GLN A 197 -16.48 66.43 16.92
N PHE A 198 -15.38 67.14 16.67
CA PHE A 198 -14.36 66.71 15.71
C PHE A 198 -13.56 65.48 16.19
N SER A 199 -13.27 65.39 17.50
CA SER A 199 -12.60 64.21 18.09
C SER A 199 -13.39 62.90 17.94
N ARG A 200 -14.73 62.97 17.81
CA ARG A 200 -15.57 61.78 17.59
C ARG A 200 -15.52 61.26 16.15
N HIS A 201 -15.16 62.08 15.17
CA HIS A 201 -15.02 61.64 13.78
C HIS A 201 -13.67 60.96 13.48
N THR A 202 -12.69 61.06 14.38
CA THR A 202 -11.38 60.37 14.26
C THR A 202 -11.36 58.94 14.82
N GLU A 203 -12.39 58.50 15.55
CA GLU A 203 -12.57 57.10 15.98
C GLU A 203 -13.45 56.30 15.00
N ILE A 204 -12.89 55.96 13.84
CA ILE A 204 -13.42 54.92 12.94
C ILE A 204 -12.19 54.13 12.46
N LEU A 205 -11.90 52.87 12.77
CA LEU A 205 -12.43 51.76 13.58
C LEU A 205 -11.19 50.89 13.90
N PRO A 206 -11.18 50.05 14.95
CA PRO A 206 -10.20 48.97 15.07
C PRO A 206 -10.52 47.95 13.98
N PHE A 207 -9.59 47.71 13.05
CA PHE A 207 -9.68 46.57 12.16
C PHE A 207 -9.60 45.31 13.05
N LYS A 208 -10.71 44.60 13.21
CA LYS A 208 -10.70 43.26 13.82
C LYS A 208 -9.77 42.39 12.98
N THR A 209 -8.72 41.89 13.61
CA THR A 209 -7.85 40.85 13.09
C THR A 209 -8.69 39.61 12.77
N VAL A 210 -8.85 39.29 11.49
CA VAL A 210 -9.25 37.94 11.07
C VAL A 210 -7.98 37.12 11.03
N SER A 211 -7.63 36.49 12.16
CA SER A 211 -6.61 35.46 12.22
C SER A 211 -6.87 34.48 13.36
N GLU A 212 -7.98 33.73 13.29
CA GLU A 212 -8.08 32.43 13.95
C GLU A 212 -8.84 31.46 13.03
N LEU A 213 -8.08 30.66 12.28
CA LEU A 213 -8.51 29.37 11.74
C LEU A 213 -7.83 28.31 12.60
N PRO A 214 -8.56 27.46 13.35
CA PRO A 214 -7.94 26.37 14.08
C PRO A 214 -7.52 25.28 13.09
N LYS A 215 -6.29 24.80 13.28
CA LYS A 215 -5.67 23.69 12.57
C LYS A 215 -6.57 22.45 12.69
N ARG A 216 -6.88 21.81 11.56
CA ARG A 216 -7.36 20.42 11.55
C ARG A 216 -6.22 19.50 12.01
N GLN A 217 -6.50 18.70 13.03
CA GLN A 217 -5.87 17.39 13.26
C GLN A 217 -6.33 16.42 12.18
#